data_AF-A0A3R8DP64-F1
#
_entry.id   AF-A0A3R8DP64-F1
#
_cell.length_a   1.000
_cell.length_b   1.000
_cell.length_c   1.000
_cell.angle_alpha   90.00
_cell.angle_beta   90.00
_cell.angle_gamma   90.00
#
_symmetry.space_group_name_H-M   'P 1'
#
loop_
_entity.id
_entity.type
_entity.pdbx_description
1 polymer ?
#
loop_
_entity_poly.entity_id
_entity_poly.type
_entity_poly.pdbx_seq_one_letter_code
_entity_poly.pdbx_strand_id
1 'polypeptide(L)'
;MRRFPQGVPLLDPVQDMNIDDPAFEKIVRQIADTTEAIAASPELSHSSSFALYVQKMECEAKERELERQIKDSQSLVLKDDLRRRKRVLRRLEFVNGDNVIQRKGRTACEVSTADELLVTELIFNGAFNDLNVKECVALLSCLINTEKVKEGQKPPTADTLEGPILNMRDTARRVAKTMQEANITIDVEEYATSFNTNMVDVLIAWCEGAKFSQICKMTDMFEGSIIRLIRRLEELLRQLTLAAHSIGNAELEKKFELGGKQIKRDIVFAASLYL
;
A
#
# COMPACT_ATOMS: atom_id res chain seq x y z
N MET A 1 8.33 -17.23 -62.16
CA MET A 1 9.56 -17.76 -61.51
C MET A 1 10.42 -18.68 -62.42
N ARG A 2 10.39 -18.57 -63.77
CA ARG A 2 11.29 -19.37 -64.66
C ARG A 2 12.69 -18.76 -64.88
N ARG A 3 12.88 -17.46 -64.57
CA ARG A 3 14.11 -16.71 -64.86
C ARG A 3 15.17 -16.76 -63.76
N PHE A 4 14.77 -17.05 -62.52
CA PHE A 4 15.66 -17.17 -61.35
C PHE A 4 15.26 -18.40 -60.51
N PRO A 5 15.81 -19.59 -60.84
CA PRO A 5 15.41 -20.86 -60.21
C PRO A 5 15.91 -21.03 -58.76
N GLN A 6 16.91 -20.26 -58.32
CA GLN A 6 17.50 -20.33 -56.97
C GLN A 6 17.08 -19.17 -56.06
N GLY A 7 16.08 -18.38 -56.48
CA GLY A 7 15.66 -17.17 -55.77
C GLY A 7 16.10 -15.88 -56.48
N VAL A 8 15.41 -14.78 -56.17
CA VAL A 8 15.71 -13.45 -56.75
C VAL A 8 16.98 -12.90 -56.08
N PRO A 9 17.94 -12.32 -56.83
CA PRO A 9 19.10 -11.67 -56.25
C PRO A 9 18.69 -10.59 -55.25
N LEU A 10 19.27 -10.62 -54.06
CA LEU A 10 19.03 -9.64 -53.01
C LEU A 10 20.00 -8.46 -53.18
N LEU A 11 19.57 -7.27 -52.77
CA LEU A 11 20.42 -6.09 -52.71
C LEU A 11 21.37 -6.19 -51.52
N ASP A 12 22.66 -5.94 -51.74
CA ASP A 12 23.67 -5.89 -50.69
C ASP A 12 23.47 -4.62 -49.82
N PRO A 13 23.21 -4.76 -48.51
CA PRO A 13 22.98 -3.61 -47.64
C PRO A 13 24.16 -2.62 -47.55
N VAL A 14 25.40 -3.07 -47.74
CA VAL A 14 26.61 -2.23 -47.70
C VAL A 14 26.94 -1.70 -49.09
N GLN A 15 26.94 -2.56 -50.11
CA GLN A 15 27.39 -2.18 -51.45
C GLN A 15 26.29 -1.54 -52.32
N ASP A 16 25.05 -2.04 -52.27
CA ASP A 16 23.95 -1.56 -53.11
C ASP A 16 23.10 -0.49 -52.41
N MET A 17 22.98 -0.57 -51.08
CA MET A 17 22.16 0.35 -50.28
C MET A 17 22.97 1.45 -49.55
N ASN A 18 24.31 1.42 -49.63
CA ASN A 18 25.22 2.40 -49.04
C ASN A 18 25.01 2.66 -47.54
N ILE A 19 24.76 1.61 -46.74
CA ILE A 19 24.64 1.73 -45.29
C ILE A 19 26.05 1.77 -44.66
N ASP A 20 26.51 2.98 -44.32
CA ASP A 20 27.84 3.25 -43.74
C ASP A 20 27.75 3.49 -42.21
N ASP A 21 27.23 2.50 -41.48
CA ASP A 21 27.25 2.46 -40.01
C ASP A 21 28.30 1.44 -39.53
N PRO A 22 29.35 1.88 -38.80
CA PRO A 22 30.38 1.00 -38.28
C PRO A 22 29.86 -0.16 -37.42
N ALA A 23 28.75 0.03 -36.70
CA ALA A 23 28.13 -1.03 -35.90
C ALA A 23 27.45 -2.08 -36.81
N PHE A 24 26.84 -1.63 -37.91
CA PHE A 24 26.21 -2.49 -38.91
C PHE A 24 27.26 -3.33 -39.66
N GLU A 25 28.35 -2.72 -40.13
CA GLU A 25 29.44 -3.45 -40.80
C GLU A 25 30.02 -4.56 -39.93
N LYS A 26 30.16 -4.30 -38.62
CA LYS A 26 30.65 -5.30 -37.66
C LYS A 26 29.72 -6.50 -37.57
N ILE A 27 28.40 -6.27 -37.55
CA ILE A 27 27.40 -7.34 -37.52
C ILE A 27 27.45 -8.14 -38.82
N VAL A 28 27.55 -7.48 -39.97
CA VAL A 28 27.64 -8.16 -41.28
C VAL A 28 28.88 -9.06 -41.35
N ARG A 29 30.04 -8.58 -40.88
CA ARG A 29 31.26 -9.41 -40.78
C ARG A 29 31.06 -10.60 -39.83
N GLN A 30 30.47 -10.38 -38.66
CA GLN A 30 30.19 -11.47 -37.71
C GLN A 30 29.24 -12.53 -38.30
N ILE A 31 28.24 -12.12 -39.09
CA ILE A 31 27.36 -13.05 -39.81
C ILE A 31 28.16 -13.86 -40.82
N ALA A 32 29.03 -13.22 -41.62
CA ALA A 32 29.87 -13.90 -42.59
C ALA A 32 30.80 -14.93 -41.91
N ASP A 33 31.53 -14.51 -40.87
CA ASP A 33 32.45 -15.37 -40.11
C ASP A 33 31.71 -16.57 -39.49
N THR A 34 30.52 -16.33 -38.93
CA THR A 34 29.70 -17.38 -38.33
C THR A 34 29.15 -18.34 -39.38
N THR A 35 28.76 -17.84 -40.56
CA THR A 35 28.25 -18.68 -41.66
C THR A 35 29.35 -19.58 -42.22
N GLU A 36 30.56 -19.05 -42.36
CA GLU A 36 31.74 -19.82 -42.77
C GLU A 36 32.10 -20.88 -41.73
N ALA A 37 32.09 -20.52 -40.43
CA ALA A 37 32.31 -21.47 -39.34
C ALA A 37 31.25 -22.59 -39.28
N ILE A 38 29.98 -22.26 -39.55
CA ILE A 38 28.90 -23.25 -39.66
C ILE A 38 29.18 -24.18 -40.84
N ALA A 39 29.49 -23.64 -42.03
CA ALA A 39 29.76 -24.43 -43.23
C ALA A 39 30.97 -25.35 -43.10
N ALA A 40 31.98 -24.95 -42.31
CA ALA A 40 33.15 -25.76 -41.99
C ALA A 40 32.89 -26.86 -40.94
N SER A 41 31.75 -26.83 -40.24
CA SER A 41 31.41 -27.80 -39.19
C SER A 41 30.97 -29.15 -39.79
N PRO A 42 31.54 -30.29 -39.36
CA PRO A 42 31.20 -31.62 -39.87
C PRO A 42 29.76 -32.09 -39.58
N GLU A 43 29.08 -31.46 -38.63
CA GLU A 43 27.82 -31.99 -38.05
C GLU A 43 26.53 -31.54 -38.77
N LEU A 44 26.63 -30.74 -39.83
CA LEU A 44 25.50 -30.17 -40.59
C LEU A 44 24.50 -31.20 -41.14
N SER A 45 24.83 -32.50 -41.16
CA SER A 45 24.06 -33.55 -41.83
C SER A 45 23.19 -34.40 -40.89
N HIS A 46 23.34 -34.31 -39.56
CA HIS A 46 22.64 -35.18 -38.61
C HIS A 46 21.46 -34.47 -37.93
N SER A 47 20.39 -34.26 -38.69
CA SER A 47 19.14 -33.62 -38.22
C SER A 47 18.57 -34.23 -36.92
N SER A 48 18.74 -35.54 -36.71
CA SER A 48 18.30 -36.24 -35.50
C SER A 48 19.11 -35.88 -34.25
N SER A 49 20.44 -35.76 -34.36
CA SER A 49 21.31 -35.39 -33.24
C SER A 49 21.08 -33.95 -32.80
N PHE A 50 20.85 -33.04 -33.77
CA PHE A 50 20.48 -31.66 -33.48
C PHE A 50 19.13 -31.57 -32.75
N ALA A 51 18.12 -32.33 -33.18
CA ALA A 51 16.82 -32.38 -32.50
C ALA A 51 16.93 -32.88 -31.04
N LEU A 52 17.77 -33.90 -30.79
CA LEU A 52 18.05 -34.38 -29.42
C LEU A 52 18.79 -33.32 -28.58
N TYR A 53 19.73 -32.59 -29.18
CA TYR A 53 20.44 -31.49 -28.51
C TYR A 53 19.48 -30.35 -28.13
N VAL A 54 18.57 -29.97 -29.03
CA VAL A 54 17.52 -28.98 -28.73
C VAL A 54 16.63 -29.45 -27.57
N GLN A 55 16.17 -30.71 -27.59
CA GLN A 55 15.39 -31.27 -26.48
C GLN A 55 16.17 -31.24 -25.16
N LYS A 56 17.47 -31.56 -25.18
CA LYS A 56 18.33 -31.46 -23.99
C LYS A 56 18.37 -30.02 -23.47
N MET A 57 18.60 -29.04 -24.34
CA MET A 57 18.64 -27.61 -23.97
C MET A 57 17.31 -27.13 -23.36
N GLU A 58 16.17 -27.56 -23.91
CA GLU A 58 14.85 -27.26 -23.36
C GLU A 58 14.64 -27.90 -21.98
N CYS A 59 15.07 -29.15 -21.80
CA CYS A 59 15.01 -29.83 -20.51
C CYS A 59 15.90 -29.15 -19.47
N GLU A 60 17.12 -28.76 -19.81
CA GLU A 60 18.01 -28.00 -18.91
C GLU A 60 17.43 -26.62 -18.55
N ALA A 61 16.78 -25.94 -19.51
CA ALA A 61 16.12 -24.66 -19.23
C ALA A 61 14.94 -24.86 -18.27
N LYS A 62 14.14 -25.92 -18.45
CA LYS A 62 13.05 -26.30 -17.53
C LYS A 62 13.58 -26.68 -16.16
N GLU A 63 14.68 -27.42 -16.10
CA GLU A 63 15.33 -27.81 -14.83
C GLU A 63 15.77 -26.56 -14.06
N ARG A 64 16.48 -25.62 -14.70
CA ARG A 64 16.88 -24.36 -14.06
C ARG A 64 15.69 -23.54 -13.57
N GLU A 65 14.60 -23.50 -14.34
CA GLU A 65 13.39 -22.80 -13.94
C GLU A 65 12.70 -23.48 -12.75
N LEU A 66 12.61 -24.81 -12.75
CA LEU A 66 12.05 -25.58 -11.64
C LEU A 66 12.91 -25.46 -10.38
N GLU A 67 14.24 -25.48 -10.49
CA GLU A 67 15.15 -25.22 -9.38
C GLU A 67 14.94 -23.83 -8.79
N ARG A 68 14.77 -22.81 -9.65
CA ARG A 68 14.43 -21.45 -9.21
C ARG A 68 13.10 -21.43 -8.44
N GLN A 69 12.06 -22.07 -8.97
CA GLN A 69 10.76 -22.15 -8.31
C GLN A 69 10.81 -22.91 -6.97
N ILE A 70 11.61 -23.98 -6.88
CA ILE A 70 11.83 -24.70 -5.63
C ILE A 70 12.53 -23.81 -4.61
N LYS A 71 13.56 -23.06 -5.03
CA LYS A 71 14.26 -22.11 -4.16
C LYS A 71 13.34 -20.97 -3.69
N ASP A 72 12.52 -20.43 -4.58
CA ASP A 72 11.57 -19.36 -4.27
C ASP A 72 10.43 -19.84 -3.36
N SER A 73 10.01 -21.10 -3.47
CA SER A 73 9.02 -21.70 -2.58
C SER A 73 9.59 -22.11 -1.21
N GLN A 74 10.87 -22.46 -1.14
CA GLN A 74 11.60 -22.69 0.11
C GLN A 74 12.03 -21.39 0.79
N SER A 75 12.09 -20.28 0.05
CA SER A 75 12.32 -18.95 0.58
C SER A 75 11.22 -18.64 1.59
N LEU A 76 11.62 -18.46 2.84
CA LEU A 76 10.75 -17.96 3.90
C LEU A 76 10.49 -16.47 3.65
N VAL A 77 9.78 -16.11 2.57
CA VAL A 77 9.39 -14.73 2.23
C VAL A 77 8.78 -14.04 3.46
N LEU A 78 8.02 -14.79 4.26
CA LEU A 78 7.45 -14.34 5.54
C LEU A 78 8.50 -14.00 6.61
N LYS A 79 9.66 -14.66 6.64
CA LYS A 79 10.72 -14.40 7.63
C LYS A 79 11.42 -13.08 7.35
N ASP A 80 11.66 -12.75 6.09
CA ASP A 80 12.27 -11.48 5.72
C ASP A 80 11.28 -10.32 5.87
N ASP A 81 10.00 -10.50 5.51
CA ASP A 81 8.97 -9.50 5.81
C ASP A 81 8.82 -9.27 7.33
N LEU A 82 8.78 -10.35 8.12
CA LEU A 82 8.75 -10.26 9.58
C LEU A 82 9.97 -9.50 10.15
N ARG A 83 11.17 -9.72 9.60
CA ARG A 83 12.38 -8.98 10.00
C ARG A 83 12.27 -7.50 9.70
N ARG A 84 11.73 -7.13 8.52
CA ARG A 84 11.50 -5.73 8.13
C ARG A 84 10.46 -5.07 9.03
N ARG A 85 9.31 -5.71 9.28
CA ARG A 85 8.28 -5.22 10.21
C ARG A 85 8.80 -5.08 11.65
N LYS A 86 9.56 -6.05 12.16
CA LYS A 86 10.21 -5.92 13.48
C LYS A 86 11.15 -4.72 13.56
N ARG A 87 11.85 -4.39 12.48
CA ARG A 87 12.71 -3.20 12.43
C ARG A 87 11.89 -1.91 12.58
N VAL A 88 10.74 -1.83 11.92
CA VAL A 88 9.79 -0.71 12.08
C VAL A 88 9.31 -0.61 13.52
N LEU A 89 8.82 -1.71 14.10
CA LEU A 89 8.32 -1.74 15.48
C LEU A 89 9.40 -1.33 16.51
N ARG A 90 10.67 -1.67 16.28
CA ARG A 90 11.78 -1.22 17.13
C ARG A 90 12.06 0.28 16.99
N ARG A 91 12.08 0.78 15.75
CA ARG A 91 12.36 2.20 15.46
C ARG A 91 11.26 3.14 15.96
N LEU A 92 10.01 2.69 15.93
CA LEU A 92 8.87 3.42 16.50
C LEU A 92 8.68 3.16 18.00
N GLU A 93 9.53 2.34 18.63
CA GLU A 93 9.51 2.02 20.06
C GLU A 93 8.26 1.26 20.53
N PHE A 94 7.62 0.51 19.63
CA PHE A 94 6.52 -0.42 19.98
C PHE A 94 7.08 -1.66 20.68
N VAL A 95 8.30 -2.05 20.33
CA VAL A 95 9.10 -3.09 21.00
C VAL A 95 10.52 -2.57 21.23
N ASN A 96 11.20 -3.05 22.26
CA ASN A 96 12.61 -2.69 22.50
C ASN A 96 13.59 -3.55 21.65
N GLY A 97 14.90 -3.38 21.87
CA GLY A 97 15.95 -4.14 21.17
C GLY A 97 15.83 -5.65 21.32
N ASP A 98 15.35 -6.12 22.48
CA ASP A 98 15.14 -7.54 22.79
C ASP A 98 13.80 -8.09 22.28
N ASN A 99 13.02 -7.28 21.56
CA ASN A 99 11.66 -7.59 21.07
C ASN A 99 10.63 -7.74 22.19
N VAL A 100 10.85 -7.10 23.34
CA VAL A 100 9.87 -7.00 24.41
C VAL A 100 8.93 -5.83 24.14
N ILE A 101 7.63 -6.10 24.21
CA ILE A 101 6.55 -5.14 23.98
C ILE A 101 6.62 -3.96 24.97
N GLN A 102 6.50 -2.74 24.43
CA GLN A 102 6.49 -1.49 25.20
C GLN A 102 5.07 -0.94 25.38
N ARG A 103 4.93 0.23 26.02
CA ARG A 103 3.62 0.89 26.21
C ARG A 103 2.91 1.14 24.87
N LYS A 104 3.60 1.71 23.88
CA LYS A 104 3.08 1.90 22.51
C LYS A 104 2.57 0.59 21.91
N GLY A 105 3.37 -0.48 22.02
CA GLY A 105 2.97 -1.81 21.55
C GLY A 105 1.69 -2.33 22.21
N ARG A 106 1.54 -2.15 23.53
CA ARG A 106 0.31 -2.53 24.25
C ARG A 106 -0.90 -1.73 23.80
N THR A 107 -0.76 -0.41 23.62
CA THR A 107 -1.81 0.45 23.07
C THR A 107 -2.23 0.00 21.68
N ALA A 108 -1.25 -0.33 20.82
CA ALA A 108 -1.52 -0.79 19.46
C ALA A 108 -2.26 -2.14 19.42
N CYS A 109 -2.02 -3.03 20.39
CA CYS A 109 -2.74 -4.31 20.49
C CYS A 109 -4.24 -4.15 20.77
N GLU A 110 -4.68 -3.01 21.32
CA GLU A 110 -6.10 -2.73 21.55
C GLU A 110 -6.81 -2.18 20.30
N VAL A 111 -6.07 -1.80 19.26
CA VAL A 111 -6.61 -1.20 18.04
C VAL A 111 -6.68 -2.25 16.93
N SER A 112 -7.88 -2.42 16.37
CA SER A 112 -8.10 -3.29 15.20
C SER A 112 -8.92 -2.63 14.09
N THR A 113 -9.51 -1.47 14.37
CA THR A 113 -10.45 -0.81 13.46
C THR A 113 -9.82 0.23 12.54
N ALA A 114 -8.62 0.70 12.87
CA ALA A 114 -7.82 1.67 12.11
C ALA A 114 -6.36 1.23 12.06
N ASP A 115 -5.51 2.01 11.38
CA ASP A 115 -4.05 1.81 11.38
C ASP A 115 -3.50 1.93 12.81
N GLU A 116 -3.09 0.79 13.37
CA GLU A 116 -2.66 0.67 14.75
C GLU A 116 -1.35 1.41 15.04
N LEU A 117 -0.47 1.58 14.05
CA LEU A 117 0.78 2.31 14.21
C LEU A 117 0.52 3.80 14.25
N LEU A 118 -0.24 4.31 13.28
CA LEU A 118 -0.51 5.73 13.17
C LEU A 118 -1.35 6.24 14.35
N VAL A 119 -2.45 5.57 14.70
CA VAL A 119 -3.30 6.06 15.81
C VAL A 119 -2.53 6.03 17.14
N THR A 120 -1.68 5.03 17.34
CA THR A 120 -0.82 4.95 18.53
C THR A 120 0.19 6.10 18.55
N GLU A 121 0.87 6.39 17.42
CA GLU A 121 1.78 7.53 17.33
C GLU A 121 1.07 8.87 17.62
N LEU A 122 -0.19 9.04 17.17
CA LEU A 122 -1.00 10.23 17.45
C LEU A 122 -1.40 10.36 18.93
N ILE A 123 -1.64 9.24 19.61
CA ILE A 123 -1.88 9.26 21.07
C ILE A 123 -0.62 9.69 21.81
N PHE A 124 0.53 9.10 21.46
CA PHE A 124 1.79 9.33 22.17
C PHE A 124 2.45 10.67 21.83
N ASN A 125 2.16 11.28 20.68
CA ASN A 125 2.61 12.63 20.35
C ASN A 125 1.67 13.73 20.86
N GLY A 126 0.57 13.35 21.53
CA GLY A 126 -0.38 14.28 22.14
C GLY A 126 -1.36 14.94 21.17
N ALA A 127 -1.56 14.41 19.95
CA ALA A 127 -2.45 15.02 18.94
C ALA A 127 -3.90 15.22 19.42
N PHE A 128 -4.36 14.46 20.42
CA PHE A 128 -5.72 14.53 20.96
C PHE A 128 -5.84 15.34 22.25
N ASN A 129 -4.74 15.84 22.83
CA ASN A 129 -4.76 16.48 24.15
C ASN A 129 -5.53 17.80 24.14
N ASP A 130 -5.25 18.66 23.16
CA ASP A 130 -5.83 20.00 23.06
C ASP A 130 -7.17 20.04 22.30
N LEU A 131 -7.59 18.88 21.75
CA LEU A 131 -8.85 18.77 21.01
C LEU A 131 -10.03 18.60 21.95
N ASN A 132 -11.15 19.23 21.61
CA ASN A 132 -12.43 18.92 22.24
C ASN A 132 -12.99 17.58 21.75
N VAL A 133 -14.06 17.10 22.39
CA VAL A 133 -14.63 15.77 22.09
C VAL A 133 -15.05 15.64 20.61
N LYS A 134 -15.74 16.65 20.06
CA LYS A 134 -16.22 16.63 18.66
C LYS A 134 -15.07 16.67 17.66
N GLU A 135 -14.01 17.42 17.96
CA GLU A 135 -12.78 17.48 17.15
C GLU A 135 -12.02 16.16 17.18
N CYS A 136 -11.92 15.49 18.34
CA CYS A 136 -11.34 14.14 18.42
C CYS A 136 -12.11 13.15 17.55
N VAL A 137 -13.43 13.13 17.65
CA VAL A 137 -14.29 12.24 16.85
C VAL A 137 -14.10 12.52 15.36
N ALA A 138 -14.06 13.79 14.97
CA ALA A 138 -13.88 14.21 13.59
C ALA A 138 -12.50 13.82 13.04
N LEU A 139 -11.42 14.02 13.79
CA LEU A 139 -10.07 13.61 13.38
C LEU A 139 -9.95 12.08 13.25
N LEU A 140 -10.51 11.32 14.20
CA LEU A 140 -10.52 9.86 14.15
C LEU A 140 -11.30 9.31 12.95
N SER A 141 -12.30 10.05 12.46
CA SER A 141 -13.04 9.68 11.25
C SER A 141 -12.13 9.56 10.02
N CYS A 142 -11.07 10.36 9.95
CA CYS A 142 -10.10 10.31 8.85
C CYS A 142 -9.31 9.00 8.81
N LEU A 143 -9.14 8.31 9.95
CA LEU A 143 -8.36 7.07 10.07
C LEU A 143 -9.15 5.81 9.67
N ILE A 144 -10.48 5.88 9.68
CA ILE A 144 -11.37 4.75 9.35
C ILE A 144 -12.03 4.88 7.98
N ASN A 145 -11.97 6.08 7.40
CA ASN A 145 -12.62 6.38 6.15
C ASN A 145 -11.81 5.84 4.98
N THR A 146 -12.27 4.73 4.43
CA THR A 146 -11.61 4.03 3.31
C THR A 146 -12.12 4.48 1.95
N GLU A 147 -12.99 5.48 1.88
CA GLU A 147 -13.47 6.04 0.62
C GLU A 147 -12.33 6.79 -0.07
N LYS A 148 -12.20 6.60 -1.39
CA LYS A 148 -11.18 7.30 -2.18
C LYS A 148 -11.41 8.81 -2.07
N VAL A 149 -10.32 9.54 -1.85
CA VAL A 149 -10.31 11.00 -1.92
C VAL A 149 -10.70 11.39 -3.34
N LYS A 150 -11.86 12.05 -3.51
CA LYS A 150 -12.30 12.57 -4.81
C LYS A 150 -11.51 13.82 -5.16
N GLU A 151 -11.11 13.96 -6.43
CA GLU A 151 -10.50 15.20 -6.92
C GLU A 151 -11.44 16.39 -6.68
N GLY A 152 -10.91 17.49 -6.14
CA GLY A 152 -11.70 18.69 -5.82
C GLY A 152 -12.48 18.61 -4.51
N GLN A 153 -12.18 17.64 -3.63
CA GLN A 153 -12.70 17.65 -2.26
C GLN A 153 -12.41 18.99 -1.58
N LYS A 154 -13.46 19.64 -1.08
CA LYS A 154 -13.29 20.86 -0.29
C LYS A 154 -12.56 20.51 1.00
N PRO A 155 -11.57 21.30 1.42
CA PRO A 155 -11.01 21.15 2.75
C PRO A 155 -12.13 21.28 3.80
N PRO A 156 -11.99 20.62 4.97
CA PRO A 156 -12.92 20.83 6.07
C PRO A 156 -13.10 22.31 6.37
N THR A 157 -14.34 22.71 6.64
CA THR A 157 -14.68 24.10 6.97
C THR A 157 -14.26 24.46 8.40
N ALA A 158 -14.00 23.45 9.23
CA ALA A 158 -13.53 23.63 10.60
C ALA A 158 -12.04 24.04 10.64
N ASP A 159 -11.79 25.35 10.70
CA ASP A 159 -10.44 25.93 10.84
C ASP A 159 -9.64 25.34 12.02
N THR A 160 -10.32 24.92 13.09
CA THR A 160 -9.67 24.32 14.27
C THR A 160 -9.02 22.96 14.00
N LEU A 161 -9.41 22.27 12.92
CA LEU A 161 -8.92 20.94 12.57
C LEU A 161 -7.85 20.92 11.47
N GLU A 162 -7.54 22.06 10.86
CA GLU A 162 -6.48 22.14 9.85
C GLU A 162 -5.12 21.72 10.43
N GLY A 163 -4.74 22.29 11.57
CA GLY A 163 -3.50 21.95 12.28
C GLY A 163 -3.43 20.47 12.72
N PRO A 164 -4.46 19.93 13.38
CA PRO A 164 -4.54 18.51 13.73
C PRO A 164 -4.45 17.56 12.54
N ILE A 165 -5.11 17.87 11.42
CA ILE A 165 -5.03 17.08 10.18
C ILE A 165 -3.62 17.13 9.59
N LEU A 166 -2.98 18.30 9.61
CA LEU A 166 -1.60 18.43 9.15
C LEU A 166 -0.66 17.58 10.02
N ASN A 167 -0.78 17.66 11.34
CA ASN A 167 -0.01 16.82 12.27
C ASN A 167 -0.24 15.32 12.03
N MET A 168 -1.49 14.92 11.74
CA MET A 168 -1.81 13.54 11.37
C MET A 168 -1.06 13.11 10.11
N ARG A 169 -1.10 13.92 9.04
CA ARG A 169 -0.39 13.64 7.78
C ARG A 169 1.12 13.61 7.97
N ASP A 170 1.69 14.52 8.75
CA ASP A 170 3.12 14.54 9.04
C ASP A 170 3.55 13.32 9.87
N THR A 171 2.70 12.88 10.81
CA THR A 171 2.92 11.65 11.57
C THR A 171 2.87 10.43 10.64
N ALA A 172 1.91 10.38 9.71
CA ALA A 172 1.83 9.34 8.70
C ALA A 172 3.09 9.31 7.80
N ARG A 173 3.60 10.47 7.36
CA ARG A 173 4.87 10.55 6.62
C ARG A 173 6.04 9.98 7.42
N ARG A 174 6.16 10.31 8.70
CA ARG A 174 7.22 9.77 9.57
C ARG A 174 7.14 8.25 9.70
N VAL A 175 5.93 7.71 9.88
CA VAL A 175 5.70 6.26 9.95
C VAL A 175 6.07 5.58 8.62
N ALA A 176 5.57 6.09 7.49
CA ALA A 176 5.86 5.53 6.17
C ALA A 176 7.35 5.64 5.80
N LYS A 177 8.03 6.74 6.15
CA LYS A 177 9.49 6.87 5.98
C LYS A 177 10.23 5.80 6.79
N THR A 178 9.79 5.54 8.02
CA THR A 178 10.37 4.49 8.87
C THR A 178 10.17 3.09 8.25
N MET A 179 9.02 2.84 7.63
CA MET A 179 8.73 1.62 6.87
C MET A 179 9.62 1.49 5.63
N GLN A 180 9.76 2.57 4.86
CA GLN A 180 10.60 2.62 3.65
C GLN A 180 12.08 2.33 3.98
N GLU A 181 12.62 2.98 5.01
CA GLU A 181 13.99 2.74 5.48
C GLU A 181 14.20 1.32 6.06
N ALA A 182 13.10 0.60 6.36
CA ALA A 182 13.13 -0.81 6.74
C ALA A 182 12.97 -1.76 5.54
N ASN A 183 13.06 -1.25 4.31
CA ASN A 183 12.87 -1.97 3.04
C ASN A 183 11.44 -2.54 2.85
N ILE A 184 10.43 -1.89 3.42
CA ILE A 184 9.03 -2.17 3.11
C ILE A 184 8.63 -1.29 1.92
N THR A 185 8.02 -1.90 0.90
CA THR A 185 7.52 -1.18 -0.27
C THR A 185 6.28 -0.37 0.12
N ILE A 186 6.43 0.94 0.22
CA ILE A 186 5.35 1.88 0.52
C ILE A 186 5.67 3.22 -0.16
N ASP A 187 4.66 3.86 -0.74
CA ASP A 187 4.76 5.24 -1.18
C ASP A 187 4.38 6.17 -0.03
N VAL A 188 5.31 7.04 0.37
CA VAL A 188 5.17 7.90 1.54
C VAL A 188 4.07 8.94 1.34
N GLU A 189 3.96 9.53 0.14
CA GLU A 189 2.97 10.56 -0.13
C GLU A 189 1.60 9.94 -0.41
N GLU A 190 1.53 8.79 -1.08
CA GLU A 190 0.28 8.04 -1.22
C GLU A 190 -0.30 7.67 0.17
N TYR A 191 0.53 7.14 1.07
CA TYR A 191 0.10 6.80 2.42
C TYR A 191 -0.36 8.04 3.19
N ALA A 192 0.41 9.14 3.17
CA ALA A 192 0.05 10.36 3.92
C ALA A 192 -1.20 11.07 3.37
N THR A 193 -1.48 10.95 2.06
CA THR A 193 -2.65 11.57 1.41
C THR A 193 -3.88 10.67 1.39
N SER A 194 -3.74 9.38 1.74
CA SER A 194 -4.85 8.41 1.78
C SER A 194 -5.94 8.73 2.81
N PHE A 195 -5.63 9.55 3.83
CA PHE A 195 -6.57 9.90 4.89
C PHE A 195 -7.59 10.95 4.43
N ASN A 196 -8.82 10.48 4.22
CA ASN A 196 -9.92 11.25 3.67
C ASN A 196 -10.61 12.12 4.73
N THR A 197 -10.75 13.42 4.44
CA THR A 197 -11.29 14.44 5.37
C THR A 197 -12.74 14.82 5.10
N ASN A 198 -13.44 14.20 4.13
CA ASN A 198 -14.81 14.59 3.77
C ASN A 198 -15.86 14.44 4.88
N MET A 199 -15.61 13.58 5.86
CA MET A 199 -16.56 13.33 6.95
C MET A 199 -16.32 14.21 8.17
N VAL A 200 -15.29 15.05 8.15
CA VAL A 200 -14.92 15.91 9.30
C VAL A 200 -16.09 16.82 9.67
N ASP A 201 -16.56 17.67 8.76
CA ASP A 201 -17.66 18.62 9.03
C ASP A 201 -18.97 17.89 9.35
N VAL A 202 -19.21 16.76 8.68
CA VAL A 202 -20.39 15.91 8.90
C VAL A 202 -20.43 15.38 10.33
N LEU A 203 -19.30 14.90 10.84
CA LEU A 203 -19.24 14.33 12.19
C LEU A 203 -19.23 15.39 13.29
N ILE A 204 -18.70 16.59 13.03
CA ILE A 204 -18.86 17.73 13.95
C ILE A 204 -20.35 18.03 14.10
N ALA A 205 -21.07 18.22 12.99
CA ALA A 205 -22.51 18.49 13.02
C ALA A 205 -23.29 17.33 13.69
N TRP A 206 -22.88 16.08 13.46
CA TRP A 206 -23.46 14.93 14.13
C TRP A 206 -23.22 14.94 15.65
N CYS A 207 -22.02 15.28 16.12
CA CYS A 207 -21.73 15.40 17.56
C CYS A 207 -22.51 16.56 18.20
N GLU A 208 -22.83 17.61 17.43
CA GLU A 208 -23.63 18.76 17.87
C GLU A 208 -25.14 18.52 17.86
N GLY A 209 -25.59 17.34 17.44
CA GLY A 209 -27.02 16.97 17.49
C GLY A 209 -27.81 17.23 16.20
N ALA A 210 -27.15 17.46 15.07
CA ALA A 210 -27.84 17.61 13.78
C ALA A 210 -28.68 16.38 13.42
N LYS A 211 -29.79 16.58 12.71
CA LYS A 211 -30.63 15.48 12.22
C LYS A 211 -29.91 14.69 11.13
N PHE A 212 -30.19 13.39 11.02
CA PHE A 212 -29.59 12.55 9.97
C PHE A 212 -29.82 13.13 8.55
N SER A 213 -31.03 13.64 8.28
CA SER A 213 -31.36 14.28 7.00
C SER A 213 -30.58 15.57 6.70
N GLN A 214 -30.00 16.23 7.70
CA GLN A 214 -29.14 17.40 7.50
C GLN A 214 -27.73 16.97 7.12
N ILE A 215 -27.16 15.99 7.84
CA ILE A 215 -25.82 15.49 7.54
C ILE A 215 -25.72 14.80 6.18
N CYS A 216 -26.79 14.12 5.72
CA CYS A 216 -26.83 13.56 4.37
C CYS A 216 -26.77 14.62 3.26
N LYS A 217 -27.12 15.88 3.55
CA LYS A 217 -27.03 16.98 2.58
C LYS A 217 -25.66 17.66 2.56
N MET A 218 -24.82 17.38 3.56
CA MET A 218 -23.48 17.96 3.70
C MET A 218 -22.42 17.18 2.92
N THR A 219 -22.73 15.95 2.51
CA THR A 219 -21.81 15.06 1.80
C THR A 219 -22.54 14.38 0.64
N ASP A 220 -21.78 13.94 -0.37
CA ASP A 220 -22.29 13.18 -1.51
C ASP A 220 -22.23 11.66 -1.28
N MET A 221 -21.86 11.23 -0.07
CA MET A 221 -21.83 9.83 0.33
C MET A 221 -23.25 9.27 0.52
N PHE A 222 -23.44 8.02 0.11
CA PHE A 222 -24.67 7.29 0.38
C PHE A 222 -24.91 7.14 1.89
N GLU A 223 -26.18 7.21 2.30
CA GLU A 223 -26.60 7.17 3.70
C GLU A 223 -26.12 5.91 4.41
N GLY A 224 -26.14 4.76 3.72
CA GLY A 224 -25.63 3.49 4.24
C GLY A 224 -24.12 3.53 4.54
N SER A 225 -23.35 4.25 3.72
CA SER A 225 -21.90 4.44 3.95
C SER A 225 -21.65 5.34 5.16
N ILE A 226 -22.44 6.40 5.34
CA ILE A 226 -22.39 7.27 6.51
C ILE A 226 -22.67 6.46 7.78
N ILE A 227 -23.74 5.67 7.80
CA ILE A 227 -24.11 4.82 8.95
C ILE A 227 -22.99 3.83 9.28
N ARG A 228 -22.43 3.16 8.26
CA ARG A 228 -21.33 2.20 8.45
C ARG A 228 -20.09 2.86 9.04
N LEU A 229 -19.75 4.06 8.55
CA LEU A 229 -18.60 4.82 9.05
C LEU A 229 -18.79 5.23 10.51
N ILE A 230 -19.96 5.75 10.89
CA ILE A 230 -20.22 6.15 12.29
C ILE A 230 -20.19 4.92 13.22
N ARG A 231 -20.73 3.77 12.80
CA ARG A 231 -20.64 2.52 13.59
C ARG A 231 -19.20 2.04 13.75
N ARG A 232 -18.40 2.11 12.68
CA ARG A 232 -16.97 1.78 12.73
C ARG A 232 -16.20 2.76 13.63
N LEU A 233 -16.61 4.03 13.65
CA LEU A 233 -16.02 5.04 14.54
C LEU A 233 -16.35 4.79 16.02
N GLU A 234 -17.56 4.35 16.33
CA GLU A 234 -17.93 3.99 17.71
C GLU A 234 -17.09 2.82 18.22
N GLU A 235 -16.84 1.82 17.37
CA GLU A 235 -15.95 0.72 17.70
C GLU A 235 -14.49 1.18 17.89
N LEU A 236 -13.99 2.07 17.02
CA LEU A 236 -12.67 2.67 17.22
C LEU A 236 -12.58 3.44 18.55
N LEU A 237 -13.57 4.27 18.87
CA LEU A 237 -13.61 5.02 20.15
C LEU A 237 -13.64 4.07 21.35
N ARG A 238 -14.35 2.95 21.26
CA ARG A 238 -14.36 1.91 22.29
C ARG A 238 -12.97 1.28 22.48
N GLN A 239 -12.29 0.94 21.39
CA GLN A 239 -10.91 0.44 21.41
C GLN A 239 -9.93 1.46 22.02
N LEU A 240 -10.04 2.73 21.61
CA LEU A 240 -9.19 3.80 22.13
C LEU A 240 -9.45 4.12 23.61
N THR A 241 -10.68 3.94 24.09
CA THR A 241 -11.01 4.04 25.52
C THR A 241 -10.25 2.98 26.32
N LEU A 242 -10.25 1.72 25.86
CA LEU A 242 -9.47 0.63 26.48
C LEU A 242 -7.96 0.87 26.38
N ALA A 243 -7.50 1.39 25.25
CA ALA A 243 -6.09 1.71 25.04
C ALA A 243 -5.61 2.83 25.98
N ALA A 244 -6.42 3.89 26.15
CA ALA A 244 -6.16 5.00 27.07
C ALA A 244 -6.18 4.55 28.55
N HIS A 245 -7.13 3.69 28.91
CA HIS A 245 -7.19 3.05 30.22
C HIS A 245 -5.91 2.27 30.52
N SER A 246 -5.44 1.47 29.56
CA SER A 246 -4.27 0.58 29.71
C SER A 246 -2.95 1.35 29.90
N ILE A 247 -2.86 2.59 29.43
CA ILE A 247 -1.69 3.46 29.64
C ILE A 247 -1.85 4.42 30.84
N GLY A 248 -3.00 4.38 31.52
CA GLY A 248 -3.30 5.23 32.68
C GLY A 248 -3.61 6.69 32.32
N ASN A 249 -4.06 6.98 31.09
CA ASN A 249 -4.45 8.33 30.68
C ASN A 249 -5.97 8.52 30.84
N ALA A 250 -6.38 8.88 32.05
CA ALA A 250 -7.79 9.07 32.40
C ALA A 250 -8.48 10.21 31.63
N GLU A 251 -7.73 11.22 31.20
CA GLU A 251 -8.28 12.34 30.43
C GLU A 251 -8.69 11.90 29.03
N LEU A 252 -7.79 11.19 28.31
CA LEU A 252 -8.11 10.64 27.00
C LEU A 252 -9.18 9.56 27.08
N GLU A 253 -9.14 8.70 28.11
CA GLU A 253 -10.17 7.68 28.36
C GLU A 253 -11.57 8.32 28.42
N LYS A 254 -11.74 9.35 29.26
CA LYS A 254 -13.00 10.08 29.37
C LYS A 254 -13.37 10.79 28.08
N LYS A 255 -12.39 11.36 27.36
CA LYS A 255 -12.63 12.08 26.09
C LYS A 255 -13.17 11.14 25.01
N PHE A 256 -12.57 9.95 24.86
CA PHE A 256 -13.02 8.94 23.90
C PHE A 256 -14.37 8.33 24.30
N GLU A 257 -14.59 8.08 25.59
CA GLU A 257 -15.88 7.58 26.09
C GLU A 257 -17.02 8.57 25.80
N LEU A 258 -16.80 9.87 26.05
CA LEU A 258 -17.76 10.92 25.75
C LEU A 258 -18.03 11.03 24.24
N GLY A 259 -17.00 10.89 23.41
CA GLY A 259 -17.15 10.87 21.95
C GLY A 259 -18.05 9.73 21.49
N GLY A 260 -17.84 8.52 22.04
CA GLY A 260 -18.68 7.36 21.74
C GLY A 260 -20.15 7.58 22.12
N LYS A 261 -20.41 8.21 23.26
CA LYS A 261 -21.77 8.57 23.71
C LYS A 261 -22.44 9.61 22.79
N GLN A 262 -21.69 10.61 22.31
CA GLN A 262 -22.25 11.66 21.44
C GLN A 262 -22.68 11.14 20.06
N ILE A 263 -21.93 10.19 19.49
CA ILE A 263 -22.26 9.65 18.15
C ILE A 263 -23.33 8.55 18.20
N LYS A 264 -23.55 7.93 19.36
CA LYS A 264 -24.47 6.81 19.56
C LYS A 264 -25.91 7.25 19.73
N ARG A 265 -26.57 7.62 18.62
CA ARG A 265 -27.98 8.05 18.61
C ARG A 265 -28.73 7.73 17.32
N ASP A 266 -30.05 7.79 17.42
CA ASP A 266 -31.02 7.74 16.32
C ASP A 266 -30.83 6.55 15.35
N ILE A 267 -31.11 6.79 14.06
CA ILE A 267 -31.14 5.80 12.98
C ILE A 267 -29.83 5.02 12.79
N VAL A 268 -28.70 5.61 13.19
CA VAL A 268 -27.37 5.01 13.02
C VAL A 268 -27.21 3.74 13.88
N PHE A 269 -27.95 3.67 15.00
CA PHE A 269 -27.92 2.55 15.94
C PHE A 269 -29.26 1.82 16.05
N ALA A 270 -30.14 1.98 15.05
CA ALA A 270 -31.34 1.16 14.95
C ALA A 270 -30.96 -0.34 14.84
N ALA A 271 -31.73 -1.19 15.52
CA ALA A 271 -31.52 -2.63 15.51
C ALA A 271 -31.76 -3.20 14.09
N SER A 272 -30.98 -4.22 13.73
CA SER A 272 -31.26 -5.02 12.54
C SER A 272 -32.61 -5.72 12.66
N LEU A 273 -33.32 -5.89 11.55
CA LEU A 273 -34.56 -6.68 11.49
C LEU A 273 -34.31 -8.20 11.62
N TYR A 274 -33.05 -8.64 11.55
CA TYR A 274 -32.63 -10.04 11.66
C TYR A 274 -32.05 -10.42 13.03
N LEU A 275 -32.19 -9.53 14.03
CA LEU A 275 -31.83 -9.80 15.43
C LEU A 275 -32.97 -10.52 16.16
#